data_AF-A0A0F7FD75-F1
#
_entry.id   AF-A0A0F7FD75-F1
#
_cell.length_a   1.000
_cell.length_b   1.000
_cell.length_c   1.000
_cell.angle_alpha   90.00
_cell.angle_beta   90.00
_cell.angle_gamma   90.00
#
_symmetry.space_group_name_H-M   'P 1'
#
loop_
_entity.id
_entity.type
_entity.pdbx_description
1 polymer ?
#
loop_
_entity_poly.entity_id
_entity_poly.type
_entity_poly.pdbx_seq_one_letter_code
_entity_poly.pdbx_strand_id
1 'polypeptide(L)'
;MKDKYKKELVLNKRLDTETYALITGLARTRRMKRDVSMLYVQGDIEANYGVEGEFYFEPNDFSNNGQKIDDSILDYNTPPGCQPDLWLFWIPANDGCSLIWEGPDDSDYILDWIAYLIQKIFEPREYVLNGKFQILTEIGLETIEIKDNHIVNNGKPVVLDEVLLNIMMKRMQHSNSSNIKGNKIIKMEMSPDQKWAIEIEDKDGKIVAVLSRVINGASLEPFKIYDLD
;
A
#
# COMPACT_ATOMS: atom_id res chain seq x y z
N MET A 1 30.57 0.75 -11.57
CA MET A 1 30.12 -0.16 -10.48
C MET A 1 28.69 0.10 -9.99
N LYS A 2 28.08 1.28 -10.22
CA LYS A 2 26.70 1.61 -9.74
C LYS A 2 25.55 0.86 -10.45
N ASP A 3 25.70 0.46 -11.71
CA ASP A 3 24.57 -0.12 -12.47
C ASP A 3 24.21 -1.57 -12.15
N LYS A 4 25.09 -2.35 -11.50
CA LYS A 4 24.87 -3.79 -11.32
C LYS A 4 23.73 -4.11 -10.33
N TYR A 5 23.32 -3.13 -9.53
CA TYR A 5 22.30 -3.30 -8.49
C TYR A 5 21.17 -2.26 -8.59
N LYS A 6 21.06 -1.56 -9.73
CA LYS A 6 19.95 -0.63 -9.96
C LYS A 6 18.66 -1.45 -9.97
N LYS A 7 17.74 -1.13 -9.05
CA LYS A 7 16.42 -1.74 -9.00
C LYS A 7 15.50 -0.81 -9.77
N GLU A 8 15.18 -1.21 -10.98
CA GLU A 8 14.38 -0.45 -11.93
C GLU A 8 13.23 -1.32 -12.43
N LEU A 9 12.04 -0.72 -12.50
CA LEU A 9 10.84 -1.32 -13.05
C LEU A 9 10.37 -0.48 -14.24
N VAL A 10 10.29 -1.09 -15.41
CA VAL A 10 9.87 -0.46 -16.65
C VAL A 10 8.36 -0.54 -16.80
N LEU A 11 7.75 0.55 -17.27
CA LEU A 11 6.33 0.62 -17.59
C LEU A 11 6.10 0.30 -19.08
N ASN A 12 4.96 -0.31 -19.41
CA ASN A 12 4.54 -0.55 -20.79
C ASN A 12 4.29 0.72 -21.60
N LYS A 13 4.00 1.83 -20.94
CA LYS A 13 3.76 3.15 -21.53
C LYS A 13 4.22 4.24 -20.57
N ARG A 14 4.54 5.42 -21.11
CA ARG A 14 4.89 6.59 -20.31
C ARG A 14 3.75 6.96 -19.37
N LEU A 15 4.07 7.30 -18.12
CA LEU A 15 3.09 7.87 -17.19
C LEU A 15 2.47 9.15 -17.78
N ASP A 16 1.14 9.22 -17.72
CA ASP A 16 0.42 10.46 -17.89
C ASP A 16 0.76 11.45 -16.76
N THR A 17 0.43 12.72 -16.98
CA THR A 17 0.81 13.80 -16.07
C THR A 17 0.26 13.61 -14.65
N GLU A 18 -0.97 13.11 -14.52
CA GLU A 18 -1.62 12.93 -13.23
C GLU A 18 -0.97 11.79 -12.44
N THR A 19 -0.75 10.64 -13.08
CA THR A 19 -0.12 9.47 -12.47
C THR A 19 1.34 9.77 -12.10
N TYR A 20 2.07 10.48 -12.97
CA TYR A 20 3.42 10.94 -12.68
C TYR A 20 3.45 11.85 -11.45
N ALA A 21 2.55 12.84 -11.39
CA ALA A 21 2.45 13.76 -10.27
C ALA A 21 2.08 13.04 -8.97
N LEU A 22 1.14 12.09 -9.03
CA LEU A 22 0.72 11.28 -7.90
C LEU A 22 1.91 10.51 -7.31
N ILE A 23 2.58 9.67 -8.10
CA ILE A 23 3.68 8.83 -7.57
C ILE A 23 4.83 9.71 -7.08
N THR A 24 5.16 10.78 -7.80
CA THR A 24 6.15 11.78 -7.35
C THR A 24 5.75 12.39 -6.01
N GLY A 25 4.49 12.78 -5.86
CA GLY A 25 3.95 13.33 -4.62
C GLY A 25 4.00 12.36 -3.45
N LEU A 26 3.59 11.11 -3.68
CA LEU A 26 3.65 10.03 -2.69
C LEU A 26 5.10 9.76 -2.25
N ALA A 27 6.06 9.75 -3.18
CA ALA A 27 7.47 9.48 -2.88
C ALA A 27 8.18 10.67 -2.19
N ARG A 28 7.72 11.91 -2.46
CA ARG A 28 8.30 13.13 -1.88
C ARG A 28 7.69 13.57 -0.56
N THR A 29 6.68 12.85 -0.07
CA THR A 29 5.97 13.21 1.15
C THR A 29 5.90 12.06 2.13
N ARG A 30 5.91 12.40 3.42
CA ARG A 30 5.56 11.46 4.48
C ARG A 30 4.09 11.09 4.33
N ARG A 31 3.83 9.79 4.29
CA ARG A 31 2.47 9.24 4.30
C ARG A 31 1.94 9.31 5.72
N MET A 32 0.76 9.90 5.89
CA MET A 32 0.12 10.09 7.20
C MET A 32 -1.37 9.87 7.03
N LYS A 33 -1.99 9.25 8.03
CA LYS A 33 -3.42 9.00 8.10
C LYS A 33 -4.14 10.33 8.25
N ARG A 34 -5.08 10.59 7.34
CA ARG A 34 -5.79 11.87 7.25
C ARG A 34 -7.32 11.71 7.25
N ASP A 35 -7.99 12.75 7.70
CA ASP A 35 -9.42 12.95 7.54
C ASP A 35 -9.70 13.48 6.14
N VAL A 36 -10.28 12.62 5.31
CA VAL A 36 -10.64 12.93 3.93
C VAL A 36 -11.68 14.07 3.86
N SER A 37 -12.56 14.20 4.85
CA SER A 37 -13.54 15.29 4.89
C SER A 37 -12.85 16.64 5.04
N MET A 38 -11.80 16.70 5.87
CA MET A 38 -10.99 17.91 6.03
C MET A 38 -10.17 18.22 4.79
N LEU A 39 -9.67 17.20 4.08
CA LEU A 39 -9.00 17.38 2.79
C LEU A 39 -9.91 18.03 1.75
N TYR A 40 -11.19 17.63 1.67
CA TYR A 40 -12.15 18.28 0.77
C TYR A 40 -12.45 19.74 1.14
N VAL A 41 -12.46 20.08 2.42
CA VAL A 41 -12.68 21.47 2.88
C VAL A 41 -11.48 22.36 2.57
N GLN A 42 -10.27 21.82 2.67
CA GLN A 42 -9.02 22.57 2.50
C GLN A 42 -8.52 22.59 1.05
N GLY A 43 -8.87 21.58 0.26
CA GLY A 43 -8.33 21.33 -1.07
C GLY A 43 -9.40 21.25 -2.15
N ASP A 44 -9.25 20.27 -3.02
CA ASP A 44 -10.11 20.05 -4.18
C ASP A 44 -11.26 19.13 -3.81
N ILE A 45 -12.48 19.64 -3.91
CA ILE A 45 -13.71 18.91 -3.59
C ILE A 45 -13.99 17.74 -4.54
N GLU A 46 -13.40 17.74 -5.75
CA GLU A 46 -13.58 16.70 -6.75
C GLU A 46 -12.44 15.65 -6.74
N ALA A 47 -11.38 15.88 -5.95
CA ALA A 47 -10.23 14.99 -5.91
C ALA A 47 -10.55 13.65 -5.23
N ASN A 48 -10.05 12.54 -5.80
CA ASN A 48 -10.11 11.26 -5.12
C ASN A 48 -8.93 11.12 -4.16
N TYR A 49 -9.16 11.39 -2.87
CA TYR A 49 -8.14 11.24 -1.83
C TYR A 49 -7.91 9.79 -1.36
N GLY A 50 -8.76 8.85 -1.79
CA GLY A 50 -8.71 7.43 -1.39
C GLY A 50 -8.94 7.20 0.10
N VAL A 51 -8.62 6.00 0.58
CA VAL A 51 -8.80 5.64 2.00
C VAL A 51 -7.82 6.43 2.86
N GLU A 52 -8.33 7.18 3.84
CA GLU A 52 -7.51 7.93 4.81
C GLU A 52 -6.48 8.89 4.18
N GLY A 53 -6.77 9.39 2.98
CA GLY A 53 -5.87 10.29 2.24
C GLY A 53 -4.70 9.57 1.56
N GLU A 54 -4.81 8.27 1.25
CA GLU A 54 -3.75 7.50 0.58
C GLU A 54 -3.21 8.14 -0.70
N PHE A 55 -4.02 8.91 -1.44
CA PHE A 55 -3.58 9.60 -2.66
C PHE A 55 -3.23 11.08 -2.46
N TYR A 56 -3.37 11.60 -1.24
CA TYR A 56 -3.09 13.01 -0.95
C TYR A 56 -1.58 13.31 -0.87
N PHE A 57 -1.18 14.46 -1.41
CA PHE A 57 0.12 15.09 -1.17
C PHE A 57 0.00 16.60 -1.39
N GLU A 58 0.83 17.40 -0.71
CA GLU A 58 0.87 18.86 -0.86
C GLU A 58 2.17 19.27 -1.57
N PRO A 59 2.14 19.66 -2.86
CA PRO A 59 3.32 20.06 -3.62
C PRO A 59 4.09 21.22 -2.98
N ASN A 60 3.39 22.16 -2.33
CA ASN A 60 4.02 23.32 -1.71
C ASN A 60 4.76 22.97 -0.41
N ASP A 61 4.57 21.76 0.11
CA ASP A 61 5.22 21.28 1.34
C ASP A 61 6.34 20.25 1.07
N PHE A 62 6.75 20.08 -0.18
CA PHE A 62 7.88 19.20 -0.52
C PHE A 62 9.19 19.59 0.18
N SER A 63 9.41 20.86 0.53
CA SER A 63 10.59 21.28 1.30
C SER A 63 10.61 20.71 2.72
N ASN A 64 9.44 20.37 3.27
CA ASN A 64 9.30 19.71 4.58
C ASN A 64 8.94 18.22 4.43
N ASN A 65 9.01 17.68 3.21
CA ASN A 65 8.54 16.33 2.89
C ASN A 65 7.07 16.09 3.27
N GLY A 66 6.18 17.08 3.08
CA GLY A 66 4.74 16.92 3.32
C GLY A 66 4.35 16.77 4.80
N GLN A 67 5.21 17.22 5.71
CA GLN A 67 5.08 17.06 7.17
C GLN A 67 4.53 18.29 7.90
N LYS A 68 4.15 19.36 7.19
CA LYS A 68 3.51 20.50 7.81
C LYS A 68 2.22 20.04 8.49
N ILE A 69 2.07 20.38 9.77
CA ILE A 69 0.88 20.05 10.54
C ILE A 69 -0.30 20.87 10.01
N ASP A 70 -1.42 20.20 9.77
CA ASP A 70 -2.71 20.77 9.39
C ASP A 70 -3.84 19.96 10.03
N ASP A 71 -5.07 20.49 9.96
CA ASP A 71 -6.24 19.89 10.62
C ASP A 71 -6.71 18.58 9.97
N SER A 72 -6.17 18.21 8.80
CA SER A 72 -6.51 16.92 8.17
C SER A 72 -5.75 15.75 8.78
N ILE A 73 -4.63 15.98 9.47
CA ILE A 73 -3.79 14.88 10.00
C ILE A 73 -4.46 14.26 11.24
N LEU A 74 -4.88 13.00 11.13
CA LEU A 74 -5.44 12.23 12.24
C LEU A 74 -4.36 11.53 13.06
N ASP A 75 -3.33 11.00 12.38
CA ASP A 75 -2.17 10.41 13.04
C ASP A 75 -0.91 10.62 12.17
N TYR A 76 0.03 11.38 12.74
CA TYR A 76 1.27 11.79 12.10
C TYR A 76 2.26 10.64 11.86
N ASN A 77 2.18 9.57 12.67
CA ASN A 77 3.13 8.46 12.64
C ASN A 77 2.51 7.16 12.14
N THR A 78 1.29 7.23 11.61
CA THR A 78 0.60 6.09 11.00
C THR A 78 0.29 6.42 9.55
N PRO A 79 0.72 5.62 8.56
CA PRO A 79 0.31 5.83 7.18
C PRO A 79 -1.18 5.50 6.99
N PRO A 80 -1.80 5.93 5.89
CA PRO A 80 -3.13 5.47 5.49
C PRO A 80 -3.23 3.94 5.50
N GLY A 81 -4.37 3.39 5.90
CA GLY A 81 -4.51 1.95 6.21
C GLY A 81 -4.25 0.97 5.07
N CYS A 82 -4.31 1.44 3.82
CA CYS A 82 -3.94 0.65 2.64
C CYS A 82 -2.47 0.82 2.23
N GLN A 83 -1.72 1.75 2.83
CA GLN A 83 -0.33 2.02 2.49
C GLN A 83 0.64 1.19 3.37
N PRO A 84 1.71 0.64 2.75
CA PRO A 84 2.71 -0.14 3.46
C PRO A 84 3.37 0.61 4.61
N ASP A 85 3.74 1.88 4.42
CA ASP A 85 4.56 2.63 5.36
C ASP A 85 4.45 4.15 5.15
N LEU A 86 5.18 4.90 5.96
CA LEU A 86 5.30 6.35 5.99
C LEU A 86 6.09 6.92 4.80
N TRP A 87 6.88 6.11 4.10
CA TRP A 87 7.76 6.58 3.03
C TRP A 87 7.70 5.64 1.81
N LEU A 88 7.50 6.21 0.63
CA LEU A 88 7.60 5.46 -0.63
C LEU A 88 8.94 5.79 -1.29
N PHE A 89 9.72 4.78 -1.66
CA PHE A 89 11.03 4.95 -2.29
C PHE A 89 11.08 4.53 -3.77
N TRP A 90 9.95 4.13 -4.36
CA TRP A 90 9.83 4.01 -5.82
C TRP A 90 9.53 5.38 -6.41
N ILE A 91 10.48 5.92 -7.15
CA ILE A 91 10.42 7.26 -7.74
C ILE A 91 10.31 7.11 -9.26
N PRO A 92 9.39 7.82 -9.93
CA PRO A 92 9.34 7.78 -11.39
C PRO A 92 10.59 8.41 -11.99
N ALA A 93 11.19 7.76 -12.98
CA ALA A 93 12.29 8.33 -13.75
C ALA A 93 11.84 9.61 -14.47
N ASN A 94 12.78 10.51 -14.79
CA ASN A 94 12.47 11.81 -15.41
C ASN A 94 11.71 11.69 -16.75
N ASP A 95 11.91 10.60 -17.49
CA ASP A 95 11.19 10.34 -18.72
C ASP A 95 9.78 9.80 -18.49
N GLY A 96 9.43 9.37 -17.28
CA GLY A 96 8.15 8.76 -16.91
C GLY A 96 7.96 7.34 -17.44
N CYS A 97 9.02 6.66 -17.86
CA CYS A 97 8.95 5.32 -18.46
C CYS A 97 9.35 4.19 -17.50
N SER A 98 9.89 4.53 -16.33
CA SER A 98 10.26 3.55 -15.31
C SER A 98 10.12 4.10 -13.89
N LEU A 99 10.18 3.21 -12.90
CA LEU A 99 10.36 3.52 -11.50
C LEU A 99 11.75 3.08 -11.06
N ILE A 100 12.38 3.87 -10.20
CA ILE A 100 13.71 3.62 -9.64
C ILE A 100 13.56 3.53 -8.12
N TRP A 101 14.11 2.48 -7.53
CA TRP A 101 14.18 2.35 -6.07
C TRP A 101 15.35 3.15 -5.51
N GLU A 102 15.07 4.03 -4.56
CA GLU A 102 16.10 4.79 -3.82
C GLU A 102 16.07 4.50 -2.30
N GLY A 103 15.42 3.41 -1.90
CA GLY A 103 15.22 3.02 -0.51
C GLY A 103 16.24 1.99 0.00
N PRO A 104 16.03 1.47 1.22
CA PRO A 104 16.86 0.41 1.79
C PRO A 104 16.73 -0.91 1.02
N ASP A 105 17.72 -1.79 1.17
CA ASP A 105 17.67 -3.16 0.65
C ASP A 105 16.88 -4.06 1.62
N ASP A 106 15.56 -3.91 1.62
CA ASP A 106 14.60 -4.70 2.41
C ASP A 106 13.54 -5.29 1.48
N SER A 107 13.47 -6.62 1.36
CA SER A 107 12.54 -7.28 0.44
C SER A 107 11.09 -7.05 0.82
N ASP A 108 10.72 -7.21 2.08
CA ASP A 108 9.34 -7.05 2.52
C ASP A 108 8.87 -5.63 2.22
N TYR A 109 9.72 -4.65 2.49
CA TYR A 109 9.43 -3.25 2.22
C TYR A 109 9.30 -2.93 0.73
N ILE A 110 10.20 -3.47 -0.10
CA ILE A 110 10.14 -3.33 -1.55
C ILE A 110 8.86 -3.96 -2.09
N LEU A 111 8.55 -5.19 -1.68
CA LEU A 111 7.43 -5.99 -2.19
C LEU A 111 6.09 -5.41 -1.76
N ASP A 112 5.94 -4.99 -0.50
CA ASP A 112 4.71 -4.37 0.01
C ASP A 112 4.38 -3.10 -0.80
N TRP A 113 5.38 -2.26 -1.11
CA TRP A 113 5.18 -1.07 -1.94
C TRP A 113 4.91 -1.38 -3.42
N ILE A 114 5.60 -2.33 -4.04
CA ILE A 114 5.29 -2.72 -5.42
C ILE A 114 3.85 -3.25 -5.50
N ALA A 115 3.44 -4.11 -4.57
CA ALA A 115 2.10 -4.68 -4.54
C ALA A 115 1.01 -3.60 -4.38
N TYR A 116 1.24 -2.62 -3.48
CA TYR A 116 0.36 -1.47 -3.33
C TYR A 116 0.28 -0.65 -4.63
N LEU A 117 1.42 -0.28 -5.22
CA LEU A 117 1.46 0.54 -6.42
C LEU A 117 0.76 -0.15 -7.61
N ILE A 118 0.97 -1.45 -7.80
CA ILE A 118 0.32 -2.24 -8.84
C ILE A 118 -1.20 -2.17 -8.67
N GLN A 119 -1.72 -2.58 -7.52
CA GLN A 119 -3.17 -2.72 -7.33
C GLN A 119 -3.91 -1.38 -7.18
N LYS A 120 -3.29 -0.38 -6.55
CA LYS A 120 -3.97 0.89 -6.21
C LYS A 120 -3.74 2.00 -7.22
N ILE A 121 -2.66 1.91 -8.02
CA ILE A 121 -2.28 2.99 -8.94
C ILE A 121 -2.20 2.50 -10.37
N PHE A 122 -1.42 1.46 -10.65
CA PHE A 122 -1.08 1.08 -12.03
C PHE A 122 -2.15 0.27 -12.74
N GLU A 123 -2.66 -0.82 -12.15
CA GLU A 123 -3.70 -1.64 -12.76
C GLU A 123 -4.98 -0.84 -13.04
N PRO A 124 -5.51 -0.02 -12.12
CA PRO A 124 -6.69 0.81 -12.39
C PRO A 124 -6.49 1.83 -13.52
N ARG A 125 -5.24 2.12 -13.89
CA ARG A 125 -4.86 3.08 -14.93
C ARG A 125 -4.20 2.39 -16.15
N GLU A 126 -4.34 1.08 -16.25
CA GLU A 126 -3.88 0.24 -17.36
C GLU A 126 -2.35 0.34 -17.61
N TYR A 127 -1.58 0.54 -16.54
CA TYR A 127 -0.13 0.44 -16.57
C TYR A 127 0.32 -0.96 -16.19
N VAL A 128 1.40 -1.40 -16.83
CA VAL A 128 2.01 -2.69 -16.60
C VAL A 128 3.49 -2.50 -16.26
N LEU A 129 3.89 -2.99 -15.10
CA LEU A 129 5.26 -2.99 -14.61
C LEU A 129 5.97 -4.29 -14.97
N ASN A 130 7.24 -4.15 -15.35
CA ASN A 130 8.14 -5.25 -15.64
C ASN A 130 9.54 -4.93 -15.10
N GLY A 131 10.26 -5.92 -14.59
CA GLY A 131 11.64 -5.74 -14.17
C GLY A 131 12.17 -6.92 -13.41
N LYS A 132 13.50 -6.99 -13.27
CA LYS A 132 14.17 -8.04 -12.51
C LYS A 132 15.42 -7.49 -11.89
N PHE A 133 15.55 -7.67 -10.58
CA PHE A 133 16.70 -7.20 -9.84
C PHE A 133 17.00 -8.13 -8.67
N GLN A 134 18.19 -7.95 -8.10
CA GLN A 134 18.62 -8.66 -6.90
C GLN A 134 18.81 -7.68 -5.76
N ILE A 135 18.48 -8.12 -4.56
CA ILE A 135 18.74 -7.39 -3.32
C ILE A 135 19.65 -8.24 -2.43
N LEU A 136 20.53 -7.59 -1.67
CA LEU A 136 21.35 -8.27 -0.69
C LEU A 136 20.67 -8.17 0.67
N THR A 137 20.28 -9.32 1.23
CA THR A 137 19.71 -9.43 2.58
C THR A 137 20.73 -10.03 3.54
N GLU A 138 20.37 -10.11 4.81
CA GLU A 138 21.19 -10.78 5.85
C GLU A 138 21.40 -12.28 5.57
N ILE A 139 20.46 -12.92 4.86
CA ILE A 139 20.49 -14.36 4.57
C ILE A 139 21.02 -14.69 3.16
N GLY A 140 21.30 -13.67 2.34
CA GLY A 140 21.87 -13.82 1.01
C GLY A 140 21.22 -12.95 -0.06
N LEU A 141 21.50 -13.28 -1.32
CA LEU A 141 20.90 -12.61 -2.47
C LEU A 141 19.48 -13.10 -2.71
N GLU A 142 18.52 -12.19 -2.68
CA GLU A 142 17.15 -12.45 -3.13
C GLU A 142 16.94 -11.88 -4.53
N THR A 143 16.24 -12.62 -5.39
CA THR A 143 15.87 -12.19 -6.74
C THR A 143 14.39 -11.87 -6.77
N ILE A 144 14.08 -10.63 -7.14
CA ILE A 144 12.71 -10.17 -7.33
C ILE A 144 12.50 -9.95 -8.83
N GLU A 145 11.46 -10.56 -9.38
CA GLU A 145 11.06 -10.45 -10.77
C GLU A 145 9.59 -10.04 -10.85
N ILE A 146 9.32 -9.00 -11.64
CA ILE A 146 7.99 -8.50 -11.94
C ILE A 146 7.80 -8.71 -13.43
N LYS A 147 6.75 -9.42 -13.81
CA LYS A 147 6.40 -9.62 -15.21
C LYS A 147 4.90 -9.43 -15.36
N ASP A 148 4.52 -8.49 -16.21
CA ASP A 148 3.12 -8.17 -16.47
C ASP A 148 2.31 -7.94 -15.18
N ASN A 149 2.84 -7.13 -14.25
CA ASN A 149 2.33 -6.91 -12.89
C ASN A 149 2.35 -8.13 -11.94
N HIS A 150 2.75 -9.32 -12.39
CA HIS A 150 2.92 -10.47 -11.52
C HIS A 150 4.30 -10.47 -10.85
N ILE A 151 4.32 -10.64 -9.53
CA ILE A 151 5.55 -10.61 -8.75
C ILE A 151 5.99 -12.05 -8.41
N VAL A 152 7.27 -12.30 -8.56
CA VAL A 152 7.95 -13.54 -8.17
C VAL A 152 9.16 -13.18 -7.30
N ASN A 153 9.18 -13.65 -6.05
CA ASN A 153 10.34 -13.54 -5.15
C ASN A 153 11.03 -14.90 -5.01
N ASN A 154 12.30 -14.98 -5.39
CA ASN A 154 13.11 -16.21 -5.35
C ASN A 154 12.43 -17.41 -6.03
N GLY A 155 11.80 -17.16 -7.18
CA GLY A 155 11.07 -18.18 -7.95
C GLY A 155 9.69 -18.54 -7.38
N LYS A 156 9.27 -17.92 -6.27
CA LYS A 156 7.94 -18.13 -5.66
C LYS A 156 7.01 -16.98 -6.05
N PRO A 157 5.81 -17.27 -6.59
CA PRO A 157 4.80 -16.24 -6.83
C PRO A 157 4.43 -15.51 -5.54
N VAL A 158 4.26 -14.21 -5.62
CA VAL A 158 3.70 -13.37 -4.54
C VAL A 158 2.26 -13.06 -4.90
N VAL A 159 1.33 -13.40 -4.01
CA VAL A 159 -0.10 -13.13 -4.20
C VAL A 159 -0.40 -11.71 -3.74
N LEU A 160 -0.68 -10.84 -4.71
CA LEU A 160 -0.88 -9.41 -4.50
C LEU A 160 -1.98 -9.10 -3.47
N ASP A 161 -3.12 -9.81 -3.56
CA ASP A 161 -4.24 -9.64 -2.63
C ASP A 161 -3.86 -9.99 -1.19
N GLU A 162 -3.05 -11.04 -0.99
CA GLU A 162 -2.57 -11.44 0.34
C GLU A 162 -1.64 -10.38 0.93
N VAL A 163 -0.76 -9.78 0.11
CA VAL A 163 0.12 -8.69 0.56
C VAL A 163 -0.69 -7.48 1.00
N LEU A 164 -1.65 -7.05 0.19
CA LEU A 164 -2.48 -5.89 0.50
C LEU A 164 -3.37 -6.15 1.73
N LEU A 165 -3.91 -7.35 1.87
CA LEU A 165 -4.62 -7.75 3.08
C LEU A 165 -3.70 -7.71 4.31
N ASN A 166 -2.47 -8.23 4.21
CA ASN A 166 -1.52 -8.20 5.31
C ASN A 166 -1.14 -6.77 5.72
N ILE A 167 -0.98 -5.85 4.76
CA ILE A 167 -0.78 -4.42 5.03
C ILE A 167 -1.96 -3.89 5.84
N MET A 168 -3.20 -4.08 5.35
CA MET A 168 -4.41 -3.62 6.03
C MET A 168 -4.54 -4.24 7.43
N MET A 169 -4.24 -5.53 7.58
CA MET A 169 -4.24 -6.24 8.86
C MET A 169 -3.21 -5.66 9.83
N LYS A 170 -1.95 -5.46 9.41
CA LYS A 170 -0.91 -4.83 10.26
C LYS A 170 -1.38 -3.47 10.80
N ARG A 171 -2.14 -2.70 9.99
CA ARG A 171 -2.69 -1.39 10.36
C ARG A 171 -3.89 -1.48 11.29
N MET A 172 -4.71 -2.54 11.18
CA MET A 172 -5.78 -2.85 12.13
C MET A 172 -5.26 -3.42 13.47
N GLN A 173 -4.14 -4.15 13.46
CA GLN A 173 -3.58 -4.91 14.60
C GLN A 173 -2.88 -4.07 15.68
N HIS A 174 -3.04 -2.74 15.67
CA HIS A 174 -2.88 -1.96 16.92
C HIS A 174 -3.95 -2.31 17.98
N SER A 175 -4.87 -3.24 17.69
CA SER A 175 -5.51 -4.13 18.67
C SER A 175 -5.37 -5.61 18.24
N ASN A 176 -4.39 -6.31 18.81
CA ASN A 176 -4.17 -7.77 18.79
C ASN A 176 -3.71 -8.44 17.47
N SER A 177 -2.48 -8.95 17.53
CA SER A 177 -1.70 -9.67 16.52
C SER A 177 -2.34 -10.95 15.94
N SER A 178 -2.38 -11.07 14.61
CA SER A 178 -2.57 -12.36 13.91
C SER A 178 -2.04 -12.30 12.46
N ASN A 179 -0.89 -12.92 12.19
CA ASN A 179 -0.39 -13.11 10.82
C ASN A 179 -1.15 -14.26 10.15
N ILE A 180 -1.74 -14.04 8.99
CA ILE A 180 -2.43 -15.07 8.22
C ILE A 180 -1.40 -15.80 7.34
N LYS A 181 -0.89 -16.94 7.79
CA LYS A 181 -0.06 -17.83 6.96
C LYS A 181 -0.80 -19.15 6.72
N GLY A 182 -1.29 -19.34 5.49
CA GLY A 182 -1.89 -20.59 5.05
C GLY A 182 -3.38 -20.76 5.38
N ASN A 183 -4.12 -19.67 5.50
CA ASN A 183 -5.59 -19.68 5.60
C ASN A 183 -6.19 -19.20 4.27
N LYS A 184 -7.40 -19.67 3.96
CA LYS A 184 -8.08 -19.35 2.70
C LYS A 184 -9.03 -18.17 2.94
N ILE A 185 -8.85 -17.09 2.19
CA ILE A 185 -9.85 -16.02 2.15
C ILE A 185 -11.03 -16.55 1.34
N ILE A 186 -12.20 -16.65 1.97
CA ILE A 186 -13.40 -17.20 1.32
C ILE A 186 -14.34 -16.12 0.79
N LYS A 187 -14.28 -14.92 1.38
CA LYS A 187 -15.16 -13.82 0.99
C LYS A 187 -14.56 -12.46 1.35
N MET A 188 -14.56 -11.54 0.39
CA MET A 188 -14.23 -10.13 0.61
C MET A 188 -15.33 -9.29 -0.03
N GLU A 189 -16.08 -8.55 0.78
CA GLU A 189 -17.15 -7.67 0.30
C GLU A 189 -16.93 -6.24 0.79
N MET A 190 -16.88 -5.31 -0.16
CA MET A 190 -16.92 -3.88 0.10
C MET A 190 -18.37 -3.42 -0.01
N SER A 191 -18.95 -2.98 1.10
CA SER A 191 -20.28 -2.39 1.09
C SER A 191 -20.27 -1.01 0.38
N PRO A 192 -21.41 -0.55 -0.15
CA PRO A 192 -21.53 0.74 -0.83
C PRO A 192 -21.09 1.96 0.00
N ASP A 193 -21.03 1.83 1.33
CA ASP A 193 -20.54 2.85 2.26
C ASP A 193 -19.12 2.58 2.77
N GLN A 194 -18.27 1.95 1.94
CA GLN A 194 -16.83 1.76 2.17
C GLN A 194 -16.48 0.91 3.40
N LYS A 195 -17.39 0.04 3.86
CA LYS A 195 -17.06 -0.99 4.86
C LYS A 195 -16.50 -2.21 4.18
N TRP A 196 -15.38 -2.71 4.67
CA TRP A 196 -14.87 -4.04 4.33
C TRP A 196 -15.49 -5.08 5.26
N ALA A 197 -15.90 -6.21 4.69
CA ALA A 197 -16.16 -7.48 5.34
C ALA A 197 -15.16 -8.50 4.76
N ILE A 198 -14.25 -9.03 5.57
CA ILE A 198 -13.33 -10.09 5.14
C ILE A 198 -13.62 -11.33 5.99
N GLU A 199 -14.04 -12.41 5.34
CA GLU A 199 -14.24 -13.72 5.94
C GLU A 199 -13.03 -14.62 5.62
N ILE A 200 -12.34 -15.09 6.66
CA ILE A 200 -11.17 -15.97 6.53
C ILE A 200 -11.54 -17.34 7.07
N GLU A 201 -11.30 -18.36 6.25
CA GLU A 201 -11.45 -19.77 6.59
C GLU A 201 -10.07 -20.34 6.98
N ASP A 202 -9.97 -20.98 8.14
CA ASP A 202 -8.76 -21.72 8.49
C ASP A 202 -8.61 -23.03 7.68
N LYS A 203 -7.55 -23.78 7.98
CA LYS A 203 -7.23 -25.03 7.26
C LYS A 203 -8.28 -26.13 7.43
N ASP A 204 -9.16 -26.02 8.42
CA ASP A 204 -10.17 -27.01 8.76
C ASP A 204 -11.56 -26.61 8.23
N GLY A 205 -11.66 -25.49 7.52
CA GLY A 205 -12.92 -25.03 6.96
C GLY A 205 -13.73 -24.13 7.90
N LYS A 206 -13.15 -23.68 9.01
CA LYS A 206 -13.84 -22.85 10.00
C LYS A 206 -13.60 -21.37 9.70
N ILE A 207 -14.67 -20.57 9.72
CA ILE A 207 -14.55 -19.11 9.65
C ILE A 207 -13.88 -18.62 10.94
N VAL A 208 -12.65 -18.13 10.82
CA VAL A 208 -11.81 -17.68 11.95
C VAL A 208 -11.75 -16.17 12.10
N ALA A 209 -12.21 -15.40 11.11
CA ALA A 209 -12.35 -13.96 11.24
C ALA A 209 -13.43 -13.43 10.28
N VAL A 210 -14.28 -12.53 10.78
CA VAL A 210 -15.15 -11.66 9.99
C VAL A 210 -14.76 -10.23 10.34
N LEU A 211 -13.95 -9.59 9.50
CA LEU A 211 -13.48 -8.23 9.76
C LEU A 211 -14.50 -7.24 9.23
N SER A 212 -15.33 -6.64 10.08
CA SER A 212 -16.27 -5.59 9.67
C SER A 212 -15.92 -4.21 10.25
N ARG A 213 -15.60 -3.28 9.33
CA ARG A 213 -15.77 -1.81 9.40
C ARG A 213 -14.93 -0.96 10.41
N VAL A 214 -14.31 0.10 9.86
CA VAL A 214 -14.12 1.43 10.51
C VAL A 214 -15.34 2.31 10.21
N ILE A 215 -16.02 2.84 11.24
CA ILE A 215 -17.08 3.86 11.10
C ILE A 215 -16.52 5.19 11.56
N ASN A 216 -16.77 6.25 10.78
CA ASN A 216 -16.65 7.67 11.13
C ASN A 216 -16.25 7.95 12.59
N GLY A 217 -15.00 8.35 12.78
CA GLY A 217 -14.39 8.88 13.99
C GLY A 217 -15.18 8.78 15.30
N ALA A 218 -14.91 7.73 16.08
CA ALA A 218 -14.75 7.75 17.54
C ALA A 218 -14.75 6.31 18.09
N SER A 219 -13.69 5.96 18.82
CA SER A 219 -13.58 4.86 19.79
C SER A 219 -13.78 3.40 19.32
N LEU A 220 -12.77 2.58 19.62
CA LEU A 220 -12.85 1.12 19.62
C LEU A 220 -13.58 0.64 20.89
N GLU A 221 -14.63 -0.15 20.77
CA GLU A 221 -14.97 -1.15 21.81
C GLU A 221 -14.46 -2.54 21.37
N PRO A 222 -13.85 -3.33 22.27
CA PRO A 222 -13.39 -4.66 21.95
C PRO A 222 -14.57 -5.61 21.72
N PHE A 223 -14.60 -6.32 20.58
CA PHE A 223 -15.60 -7.37 20.36
C PHE A 223 -15.26 -8.65 21.12
N LYS A 224 -16.26 -9.18 21.83
CA LYS A 224 -16.26 -10.55 22.38
C LYS A 224 -16.35 -11.54 21.23
N ILE A 225 -15.44 -12.52 21.22
CA ILE A 225 -15.55 -13.74 20.43
C ILE A 225 -16.80 -14.47 20.94
N TYR A 226 -17.78 -14.68 20.06
CA TYR A 226 -18.78 -15.71 20.29
C TYR A 226 -18.29 -16.95 19.55
N ASP A 227 -17.98 -18.00 20.30
CA ASP A 227 -17.94 -19.33 19.72
C ASP A 227 -19.33 -19.58 19.13
N LEU A 228 -19.38 -19.65 17.80
CA LEU A 228 -20.54 -20.17 17.10
C LEU A 228 -20.42 -21.68 17.17
N ASP A 229 -21.19 -22.27 18.09
CA ASP A 229 -21.54 -23.69 18.10
C ASP A 229 -22.33 -24.08 16.84
#